data_AF-A0A1V6NWU8-F1
#
_entry.id   AF-A0A1V6NWU8-F1
#
_cell.length_a   1.000
_cell.length_b   1.000
_cell.length_c   1.000
_cell.angle_alpha   90.00
_cell.angle_beta   90.00
_cell.angle_gamma   90.00
#
_symmetry.space_group_name_H-M   'P 1'
#
loop_
_entity.id
_entity.type
_entity.pdbx_description
1 polymer ?
#
loop_
_entity_poly.entity_id
_entity_poly.type
_entity_poly.pdbx_seq_one_letter_code
_entity_poly.pdbx_strand_id
1 'polypeptide(L)'
;MFPRLLNHIPSPYSLYLFVRSSCDRLPSFVIESGWNESWNALMNDMYLSLIGGNGDVCAAAILKWNLSRRTILLSGFVDVRHTNGIPVKRQREETFAVPTGIGTRRLALTRQEVFGPRLTPDPARIQSPNIMVYLEMKDLRAVALRALHRMDLYPA
;
A
#
# COMPACT_ATOMS: atom_id res chain seq x y z
N MET A 1 20.79 11.75 -11.45
CA MET A 1 21.19 12.70 -10.40
C MET A 1 19.92 13.11 -9.67
N PHE A 2 19.67 12.53 -8.50
CA PHE A 2 18.49 12.84 -7.67
C PHE A 2 18.92 13.77 -6.54
N PRO A 3 18.68 15.09 -6.60
CA PRO A 3 18.79 15.94 -5.44
C PRO A 3 17.40 16.28 -4.92
N ARG A 4 17.08 15.77 -3.72
CA ARG A 4 16.15 16.29 -2.68
C ARG A 4 15.60 15.14 -1.84
N LEU A 5 16.50 14.38 -1.23
CA LEU A 5 16.23 13.64 -0.01
C LEU A 5 16.81 14.48 1.12
N LEU A 6 16.02 15.37 1.71
CA LEU A 6 16.23 16.04 3.01
C LEU A 6 15.25 17.22 3.05
N ASN A 7 14.12 17.04 3.73
CA ASN A 7 13.42 18.07 4.53
C ASN A 7 11.99 17.70 4.92
N HIS A 8 11.45 16.54 4.53
CA HIS A 8 10.30 16.00 5.24
C HIS A 8 10.79 15.14 6.39
N ILE A 9 10.71 15.66 7.61
CA ILE A 9 10.81 14.85 8.82
C ILE A 9 9.73 13.76 8.68
N PRO A 10 10.09 12.46 8.58
CA PRO A 10 9.09 11.42 8.59
C PRO A 10 8.35 11.53 9.92
N SER A 11 7.02 11.57 9.87
CA SER A 11 6.23 11.25 11.05
C SER A 11 6.79 9.93 11.61
N PRO A 12 7.11 9.82 12.90
CA PRO A 12 7.77 8.63 13.48
C PRO A 12 6.95 7.33 13.37
N TYR A 13 5.85 7.34 12.60
CA TYR A 13 4.86 6.27 12.50
C TYR A 13 4.58 5.82 11.06
N SER A 14 5.36 6.24 10.06
CA SER A 14 5.16 5.80 8.68
C SER A 14 5.89 4.48 8.40
N LEU A 15 5.15 3.44 8.01
CA LEU A 15 5.69 2.17 7.54
C LEU A 15 5.76 2.18 6.01
N TYR A 16 6.92 1.78 5.48
CA TYR A 16 7.14 1.58 4.06
C TYR A 16 7.45 0.10 3.80
N LEU A 17 6.67 -0.55 2.94
CA LEU A 17 6.99 -1.88 2.42
C LEU A 17 7.13 -1.79 0.90
N PHE A 18 8.20 -2.38 0.40
CA PHE A 18 8.52 -2.41 -1.02
C PHE A 18 8.61 -3.85 -1.49
N VAL A 19 7.88 -4.18 -2.56
CA VAL A 19 8.05 -5.44 -3.27
C VAL A 19 8.84 -5.16 -4.55
N ARG A 20 9.96 -5.86 -4.69
CA ARG A 20 10.91 -5.66 -5.79
C ARG A 20 11.52 -7.00 -6.19
N SER A 21 11.64 -7.25 -7.49
CA SER A 21 12.49 -8.33 -7.99
C SER A 21 13.96 -8.05 -7.65
N SER A 22 14.77 -9.08 -7.42
CA SER A 22 16.20 -8.88 -7.11
C SER A 22 16.97 -8.13 -8.20
N CYS A 23 16.48 -8.17 -9.43
CA CYS A 23 17.14 -7.58 -10.61
C CYS A 23 16.67 -6.14 -10.90
N ASP A 24 15.62 -5.65 -10.24
CA ASP A 24 15.08 -4.32 -10.50
C ASP A 24 15.68 -3.26 -9.56
N ARG A 25 15.83 -2.04 -10.08
CA ARG A 25 16.35 -0.90 -9.28
C ARG A 25 15.26 -0.31 -8.39
N LEU A 26 14.05 -0.19 -8.91
CA LEU A 26 12.87 0.35 -8.23
C LEU A 26 11.86 -0.77 -7.93
N PRO A 27 11.06 -0.65 -6.86
CA PRO A 27 9.98 -1.59 -6.58
C PRO A 27 8.86 -1.50 -7.63
N SER A 28 8.17 -2.60 -7.86
CA SER A 28 6.98 -2.67 -8.71
C SER A 28 5.70 -2.37 -7.94
N PHE A 29 5.68 -2.71 -6.65
CA PHE A 29 4.57 -2.43 -5.77
C PHE A 29 5.07 -1.83 -4.45
N VAL A 30 4.42 -0.73 -4.05
CA VAL A 30 4.74 -0.01 -2.82
C VAL A 30 3.54 -0.02 -1.88
N ILE A 31 3.79 -0.16 -0.59
CA ILE A 31 2.79 0.06 0.45
C ILE A 31 3.30 1.18 1.34
N GLU A 32 2.49 2.21 1.47
CA GLU A 32 2.75 3.35 2.34
C GLU A 32 1.65 3.43 3.39
N SER A 33 2.02 3.80 4.61
CA SER A 33 1.10 3.84 5.74
C SER A 33 1.34 5.10 6.55
N GLY A 34 0.26 5.75 6.99
CA GLY A 34 0.37 6.87 7.90
C GLY A 34 -0.96 7.34 8.47
N TRP A 35 -0.87 8.30 9.39
CA TRP A 35 -2.01 8.91 10.06
C TRP A 35 -2.75 9.91 9.17
N ASN A 36 -3.98 10.25 9.55
CA ASN A 36 -4.86 11.14 8.80
C ASN A 36 -4.22 12.51 8.55
N GLU A 37 -3.44 13.00 9.51
CA GLU A 37 -2.68 14.24 9.48
C GLU A 37 -1.60 14.22 8.38
N SER A 38 -1.08 13.03 8.03
CA SER A 38 -0.05 12.85 7.00
C SER A 38 -0.62 12.57 5.61
N TRP A 39 -1.95 12.65 5.42
CA TRP A 39 -2.59 12.23 4.18
C TRP A 39 -2.05 12.92 2.92
N ASN A 40 -1.81 14.24 2.97
CA ASN A 40 -1.29 14.96 1.81
C ASN A 40 0.16 14.54 1.48
N ALA A 41 0.97 14.23 2.50
CA ALA A 41 2.32 13.71 2.30
C ALA A 41 2.30 12.31 1.68
N LEU A 42 1.48 11.39 2.22
CA LEU A 42 1.29 10.04 1.65
C LEU A 42 0.81 10.09 0.19
N MET A 43 -0.08 11.04 -0.13
CA MET A 43 -0.52 11.21 -1.51
C MET A 43 0.61 11.73 -2.39
N ASN A 44 1.43 12.68 -1.93
CA ASN A 44 2.60 13.14 -2.68
C ASN A 44 3.61 12.02 -2.91
N ASP A 45 3.90 11.23 -1.88
CA ASP A 45 4.83 10.09 -1.97
C ASP A 45 4.30 9.02 -2.94
N MET A 46 3.00 8.73 -2.91
CA MET A 46 2.32 7.88 -3.90
C MET A 46 2.44 8.43 -5.33
N TYR A 47 2.28 9.74 -5.53
CA TYR A 47 2.48 10.37 -6.84
C TYR A 47 3.93 10.26 -7.30
N LEU A 48 4.90 10.51 -6.41
CA LEU A 48 6.32 10.36 -6.72
C LEU A 48 6.67 8.91 -7.07
N SER A 49 6.11 7.94 -6.34
CA SER A 49 6.29 6.52 -6.63
C SER A 49 5.72 6.16 -8.01
N LEU A 50 4.44 6.44 -8.26
CA LEU A 50 3.77 6.01 -9.50
C LEU A 50 4.19 6.82 -10.74
N ILE A 51 4.38 8.13 -10.61
CA ILE A 51 4.75 9.00 -11.75
C ILE A 51 6.26 9.13 -11.85
N GLY A 52 6.93 9.45 -10.75
CA GLY A 52 8.40 9.57 -10.72
C GLY A 52 9.12 8.24 -10.94
N GLY A 53 8.48 7.11 -10.62
CA GLY A 53 8.97 5.78 -10.96
C GLY A 53 8.91 5.44 -12.46
N ASN A 54 8.30 6.30 -13.30
CA ASN A 54 8.30 6.21 -14.75
C ASN A 54 7.96 4.82 -15.32
N GLY A 55 6.95 4.16 -14.73
CA GLY A 55 6.48 2.83 -15.12
C GLY A 55 7.17 1.64 -14.44
N ASP A 56 8.27 1.85 -13.70
CA ASP A 56 8.86 0.77 -12.89
C ASP A 56 8.01 0.45 -11.65
N VAL A 57 7.35 1.46 -11.06
CA VAL A 57 6.33 1.26 -10.01
C VAL A 57 4.95 1.17 -10.67
N CYS A 58 4.33 0.00 -10.60
CA CYS A 58 3.06 -0.28 -11.27
C CYS A 58 1.83 0.03 -10.40
N ALA A 59 1.95 -0.21 -9.09
CA ALA A 59 0.85 0.00 -8.15
C ALA A 59 1.34 0.46 -6.78
N ALA A 60 0.47 1.17 -6.06
CA ALA A 60 0.70 1.63 -4.70
C ALA A 60 -0.53 1.32 -3.83
N ALA A 61 -0.31 0.82 -2.61
CA ALA A 61 -1.34 0.69 -1.58
C ALA A 61 -1.10 1.72 -0.47
N ILE A 62 -2.06 2.62 -0.26
CA ILE A 62 -1.96 3.70 0.72
C ILE A 62 -2.88 3.39 1.88
N LEU A 63 -2.29 3.05 3.03
CA LEU A 63 -2.99 2.81 4.28
C LEU A 63 -3.09 4.13 5.04
N LYS A 64 -4.32 4.49 5.38
CA LYS A 64 -4.61 5.68 6.17
C LYS A 64 -5.25 5.27 7.48
N TRP A 65 -4.70 5.76 8.58
CA TRP A 65 -5.23 5.57 9.93
C TRP A 65 -5.79 6.86 10.48
N ASN A 66 -6.83 6.78 11.30
CA ASN A 66 -7.43 7.92 11.95
C ASN A 66 -7.84 7.54 13.37
N LEU A 67 -7.32 8.27 14.36
CA LEU A 67 -7.74 8.11 15.74
C LEU A 67 -8.62 9.31 16.12
N SER A 68 -9.91 9.05 16.34
CA SER A 68 -10.80 10.08 16.85
C SER A 68 -10.49 10.33 18.32
N ARG A 69 -9.87 11.46 18.66
CA ARG A 69 -9.60 11.83 20.07
C ARG A 69 -10.86 12.03 20.91
N ARG A 70 -12.01 12.31 20.27
CA ARG A 70 -13.29 12.51 20.96
C ARG A 70 -13.93 11.19 21.40
N THR A 71 -13.81 10.16 20.58
CA THR A 71 -14.47 8.86 20.81
C THR A 71 -13.48 7.75 21.15
N ILE A 72 -12.18 8.03 21.04
CA ILE A 72 -11.06 7.08 21.18
C ILE A 72 -11.20 5.89 20.19
N LEU A 73 -11.93 6.11 19.09
CA LEU A 73 -12.16 5.08 18.09
C LEU A 73 -11.11 5.22 16.98
N LEU A 74 -10.46 4.09 16.69
CA LEU A 74 -9.58 3.95 15.54
C LEU A 74 -10.40 3.57 14.31
N SER A 75 -10.19 4.30 13.23
CA SER A 75 -10.61 3.92 11.89
C SER A 75 -9.44 3.92 10.91
N GLY A 76 -9.64 3.30 9.75
CA GLY A 76 -8.67 3.33 8.68
C GLY A 76 -9.16 2.59 7.44
N PHE A 77 -8.49 2.88 6.33
CA PHE A 77 -8.70 2.20 5.06
C PHE A 77 -7.39 2.02 4.32
N VAL A 78 -7.43 1.20 3.27
CA VAL A 78 -6.38 1.07 2.27
C VAL A 78 -6.92 1.42 0.89
N ASP A 79 -6.22 2.29 0.17
CA ASP A 79 -6.46 2.62 -1.24
C ASP A 79 -5.41 1.95 -2.12
N VAL A 80 -5.83 1.12 -3.06
CA VAL A 80 -4.96 0.63 -4.14
C VAL A 80 -5.08 1.57 -5.33
N ARG A 81 -3.95 2.10 -5.77
CA ARG A 81 -3.82 2.95 -6.94
C ARG A 81 -2.86 2.33 -7.95
N HIS A 82 -3.18 2.46 -9.22
CA HIS A 82 -2.28 2.14 -10.33
C HIS A 82 -2.10 3.37 -11.21
N THR A 83 -1.17 3.31 -12.15
CA THR A 83 -0.93 4.40 -13.09
C THR A 83 -0.93 3.92 -14.53
N ASN A 84 -1.62 4.68 -15.39
CA ASN A 84 -1.46 4.64 -16.85
C ASN A 84 -1.00 6.03 -17.35
N GLY A 85 -0.25 6.77 -16.51
CA GLY A 85 0.16 8.17 -16.73
C GLY A 85 -0.42 9.15 -15.71
N ILE A 86 -1.53 8.80 -15.06
CA ILE A 86 -2.13 9.50 -13.92
C ILE A 86 -2.52 8.44 -12.87
N PRO A 87 -2.31 8.65 -11.56
CA PRO A 87 -2.71 7.70 -10.54
C PRO A 87 -4.24 7.58 -10.41
N VAL A 88 -4.77 6.39 -10.68
CA VAL A 88 -6.20 6.09 -10.58
C VAL A 88 -6.46 5.15 -9.40
N LYS A 89 -7.46 5.47 -8.58
CA LYS A 89 -7.93 4.58 -7.51
C LYS A 89 -8.63 3.38 -8.12
N ARG A 90 -8.10 2.18 -7.88
CA ARG A 90 -8.71 0.91 -8.31
C ARG A 90 -9.65 0.35 -7.26
N GLN A 91 -9.22 0.33 -6.00
CA GLN A 91 -9.95 -0.33 -4.93
C GLN A 91 -9.75 0.43 -3.62
N ARG A 92 -10.77 0.41 -2.76
CA ARG A 92 -10.69 0.82 -1.36
C ARG A 92 -11.26 -0.29 -0.49
N GLU A 93 -10.58 -0.61 0.60
CA GLU A 93 -11.13 -1.45 1.67
C GLU A 93 -10.93 -0.79 3.02
N GLU A 94 -11.95 -0.85 3.89
CA GLU A 94 -11.83 -0.39 5.27
C GLU A 94 -11.02 -1.43 6.07
N THR A 95 -9.99 -0.96 6.78
CA THR A 95 -9.20 -1.77 7.70
C THR A 95 -9.91 -1.86 9.05
N PHE A 96 -10.24 -0.70 9.64
CA PHE A 96 -11.00 -0.56 10.88
C PHE A 96 -12.04 0.58 10.81
N ALA A 97 -13.18 0.48 11.47
CA ALA A 97 -13.73 -0.74 12.07
C ALA A 97 -13.95 -1.82 10.99
N VAL A 98 -13.93 -3.09 11.38
CA VAL A 98 -14.15 -4.18 10.42
C VAL A 98 -15.58 -4.07 9.90
N PRO A 99 -15.80 -3.86 8.59
CA PRO A 99 -17.15 -3.66 8.07
C PRO A 99 -18.00 -4.91 8.25
N THR A 100 -19.23 -4.71 8.69
CA THR A 100 -20.25 -5.77 8.77
C THR A 100 -20.67 -6.19 7.36
N GLY A 101 -20.32 -7.41 6.95
CA GLY A 101 -20.70 -7.96 5.65
C GLY A 101 -20.14 -9.36 5.45
N ILE A 102 -20.90 -10.20 4.75
CA ILE A 102 -20.52 -11.58 4.44
C ILE A 102 -19.74 -11.55 3.13
N GLY A 103 -18.41 -11.72 3.19
CA GLY A 103 -17.58 -11.76 1.99
C GLY A 103 -16.08 -11.63 2.29
N THR A 104 -15.26 -12.41 1.58
CA THR A 104 -13.80 -12.28 1.65
C THR A 104 -13.38 -10.95 1.04
N ARG A 105 -12.80 -10.08 1.87
CA ARG A 105 -12.24 -8.79 1.45
C ARG A 105 -10.75 -8.95 1.20
N ARG A 106 -10.32 -8.60 0.00
CA ARG A 106 -8.95 -8.76 -0.47
C ARG A 106 -8.61 -7.67 -1.46
N LEU A 107 -7.37 -7.19 -1.42
CA LEU A 107 -6.85 -6.28 -2.42
C LEU A 107 -6.39 -7.08 -3.63
N ALA A 108 -6.90 -6.74 -4.80
CA ALA A 108 -6.66 -7.49 -6.02
C ALA A 108 -5.62 -6.77 -6.89
N LEU A 109 -4.46 -7.40 -7.05
CA LEU A 109 -3.36 -6.94 -7.89
C LEU A 109 -3.05 -8.02 -8.92
N THR A 110 -2.50 -7.65 -10.07
CA THR A 110 -1.94 -8.62 -11.01
C THR A 110 -0.52 -9.01 -10.60
N ARG A 111 -0.07 -10.18 -11.02
CA ARG A 111 1.30 -10.64 -10.78
C ARG A 111 2.34 -9.65 -11.32
N GLN A 112 2.12 -9.09 -12.51
CA GLN A 112 2.98 -8.06 -13.07
C GLN A 112 3.01 -6.76 -12.25
N GLU A 113 1.91 -6.40 -11.58
CA GLU A 113 1.90 -5.21 -10.71
C GLU A 113 2.71 -5.45 -9.44
N VAL A 114 2.63 -6.65 -8.88
CA VAL A 114 3.34 -6.98 -7.63
C VAL A 114 4.82 -7.16 -7.85
N PHE A 115 5.23 -7.85 -8.92
CA PHE A 115 6.63 -8.25 -9.14
C PHE A 115 7.29 -7.58 -10.36
N GLY A 116 6.58 -6.72 -11.08
CA GLY A 116 7.10 -5.90 -12.16
C GLY A 116 6.82 -6.44 -13.56
N PRO A 117 6.85 -5.56 -14.58
CA PRO A 117 6.61 -5.94 -15.98
C PRO A 117 7.78 -6.73 -16.58
N ARG A 118 8.96 -6.65 -15.96
CA ARG A 118 10.19 -7.34 -16.38
C ARG A 118 10.33 -8.72 -15.76
N LEU A 119 9.28 -9.24 -15.13
CA LEU A 119 9.19 -10.62 -14.70
C LEU A 119 9.56 -11.55 -15.86
N THR A 120 10.77 -12.10 -15.82
CA THR A 120 11.20 -13.11 -16.79
C THR A 120 10.29 -14.32 -16.64
N PRO A 121 9.70 -14.83 -17.74
CA PRO A 121 8.94 -16.07 -17.69
C PRO A 121 9.79 -17.18 -17.09
N ASP A 122 9.31 -17.82 -16.03
CA ASP A 122 9.92 -19.03 -15.50
C ASP A 122 9.44 -20.21 -16.38
N PRO A 123 10.32 -20.90 -17.12
CA PRO A 123 9.93 -22.01 -17.99
C PRO A 123 9.24 -23.15 -17.24
N ALA A 124 9.50 -23.30 -15.93
CA ALA A 124 8.87 -24.30 -15.07
C ALA A 124 7.55 -23.82 -14.45
N ARG A 125 7.27 -22.52 -14.50
CA ARG A 125 6.07 -21.88 -13.95
C ARG A 125 5.53 -20.86 -14.95
N ILE A 126 4.97 -21.37 -16.05
CA ILE A 126 4.26 -20.56 -17.05
C ILE A 126 2.96 -20.05 -16.41
N GLN A 127 3.06 -18.92 -15.70
CA GLN A 127 1.91 -18.21 -15.16
C GLN A 127 1.72 -16.90 -15.92
N SER A 128 0.48 -16.60 -16.28
CA SER A 128 0.13 -15.35 -16.95
C SER A 128 0.52 -14.14 -16.08
N PRO A 129 1.14 -13.09 -16.64
CA PRO A 129 1.41 -11.83 -15.92
C PRO A 129 0.15 -11.19 -15.32
N ASN A 130 -1.02 -11.47 -15.92
CA ASN A 130 -2.32 -10.96 -15.49
C ASN A 130 -3.00 -11.84 -14.42
N ILE A 131 -2.37 -12.93 -13.96
CA ILE A 131 -2.94 -13.72 -12.87
C ILE A 131 -3.05 -12.86 -11.60
N MET A 132 -4.16 -12.98 -10.90
CA MET A 132 -4.42 -12.18 -9.71
C MET A 132 -3.63 -12.70 -8.51
N VAL A 133 -2.99 -11.77 -7.82
CA VAL A 133 -2.38 -11.91 -6.50
C VAL A 133 -3.23 -11.13 -5.51
N TYR A 134 -3.59 -11.78 -4.40
CA TYR A 134 -4.48 -11.21 -3.41
C TYR A 134 -3.73 -10.92 -2.11
N LEU A 135 -3.89 -9.69 -1.62
CA LEU A 135 -3.54 -9.36 -0.24
C LEU A 135 -4.81 -9.45 0.60
N GLU A 136 -4.87 -10.43 1.49
CA GLU A 136 -6.04 -10.68 2.31
C GLU A 136 -6.18 -9.60 3.39
N MET A 137 -7.36 -8.98 3.50
CA MET A 137 -7.59 -7.93 4.50
C MET A 137 -7.49 -8.47 5.94
N LYS A 138 -7.73 -9.76 6.15
CA LYS A 138 -7.55 -10.41 7.46
C LYS A 138 -6.08 -10.34 7.93
N ASP A 139 -5.13 -10.54 7.02
CA ASP A 139 -3.70 -10.55 7.33
C ASP A 139 -3.21 -9.13 7.55
N LEU A 140 -3.68 -8.19 6.72
CA LEU A 140 -3.41 -6.76 6.88
C LEU A 140 -3.90 -6.25 8.24
N ARG A 141 -5.13 -6.60 8.64
CA ARG A 141 -5.72 -6.26 9.94
C ARG A 141 -4.93 -6.88 11.09
N ALA A 142 -4.49 -8.13 10.97
CA ALA A 142 -3.68 -8.78 12.00
C ALA A 142 -2.30 -8.12 12.17
N VAL A 143 -1.66 -7.70 11.08
CA VAL A 143 -0.41 -6.91 11.15
C VAL A 143 -0.67 -5.53 11.77
N ALA A 144 -1.71 -4.83 11.33
CA ALA A 144 -2.08 -3.52 11.85
C ALA A 144 -2.40 -3.58 13.35
N LEU A 145 -3.18 -4.56 13.80
CA LEU A 145 -3.52 -4.75 15.21
C LEU A 145 -2.27 -4.94 16.08
N ARG A 146 -1.31 -5.75 15.61
CA ARG A 146 -0.02 -5.92 16.30
C ARG A 146 0.78 -4.62 16.39
N ALA A 147 0.74 -3.78 15.36
CA ALA A 147 1.41 -2.48 15.38
C ALA A 147 0.72 -1.50 16.33
N LEU A 148 -0.61 -1.46 16.32
CA LEU A 148 -1.43 -0.59 17.17
C LEU A 148 -1.30 -0.95 18.66
N HIS A 149 -1.27 -2.25 18.99
CA HIS A 149 -1.03 -2.70 20.36
C HIS A 149 0.33 -2.25 20.92
N ARG A 150 1.36 -2.12 20.07
CA ARG A 150 2.67 -1.57 20.50
C ARG A 150 2.62 -0.08 20.78
N MET A 151 1.54 0.59 20.39
CA MET A 151 1.28 2.02 20.61
C MET A 151 0.18 2.24 21.65
N ASP A 152 -0.25 1.18 22.36
CA ASP A 152 -1.37 1.19 23.31
C ASP A 152 -2.70 1.66 22.69
N LEU A 153 -2.88 1.41 21.39
CA LEU A 153 -4.10 1.72 20.65
C LEU A 153 -4.89 0.45 20.36
N TYR A 154 -6.21 0.53 20.56
CA TYR A 154 -7.14 -0.57 20.35
C TYR A 154 -8.19 -0.17 19.30
N PRO A 155 -8.63 -1.11 18.43
CA PRO A 155 -9.73 -0.85 17.53
C PRO A 155 -11.03 -0.53 18.28
N ALA A 156 -11.90 0.21 17.59
CA ALA A 156 -13.29 0.44 17.96
C ALA A 156 -14.10 -0.86 18.05
#